data_AF-A0AAJ1QCE2-F1
#
_entry.id   AF-A0AAJ1QCE2-F1
#
_cell.length_a   1.000
_cell.length_b   1.000
_cell.length_c   1.000
_cell.angle_alpha   90.00
_cell.angle_beta   90.00
_cell.angle_gamma   90.00
#
_symmetry.space_group_name_H-M   'P 1'
#
loop_
_entity.id
_entity.type
_entity.pdbx_description
1 polymer ?
#
loop_
_entity_poly.entity_id
_entity_poly.type
_entity_poly.pdbx_seq_one_letter_code
_entity_poly.pdbx_strand_id
1 'polypeptide(L)'
;MIKIKFLIVFYFLVSFLNAQDYSTHTLVIKQGNQIFNIHETEQTIKLLPEEFSIEYLNKPYQEKKELFYAAQALVTDRKADIELKEGLSIESIPYFESGTGFASENNQVVYYPFLSFDGHQYLFYVSNKEKRVDKSGTSGNWDIYKWTLKGVYQYDAEMDWSAYDNTEVNIVLIIDRNLDGILQKGEFFTIRINFQK
;
A
#
# COMPACT_ATOMS: atom_id res chain seq x y z
N MET A 1 37.99 51.93 7.75
CA MET A 1 37.87 50.86 6.74
C MET A 1 36.98 49.75 7.28
N ILE A 2 36.12 49.23 6.40
CA ILE A 2 34.84 48.58 6.68
C ILE A 2 35.02 47.20 7.35
N LYS A 3 34.31 46.95 8.46
CA LYS A 3 34.10 45.61 9.03
C LYS A 3 32.93 44.95 8.30
N ILE A 4 33.23 44.02 7.39
CA ILE A 4 32.22 43.17 6.76
C ILE A 4 31.80 42.12 7.79
N LYS A 5 30.57 42.21 8.29
CA LYS A 5 29.94 41.14 9.07
C LYS A 5 29.25 40.20 8.09
N PHE A 6 29.78 38.99 7.93
CA PHE A 6 29.07 37.90 7.29
C PHE A 6 27.92 37.46 8.20
N LEU A 7 26.69 37.70 7.76
CA LEU A 7 25.48 37.13 8.36
C LEU A 7 25.25 35.78 7.68
N ILE A 8 25.62 34.68 8.33
CA ILE A 8 25.26 33.34 7.88
C ILE A 8 23.81 33.12 8.29
N VAL A 9 22.90 33.21 7.32
CA VAL A 9 21.50 32.81 7.50
C VAL A 9 21.44 31.29 7.34
N PHE A 10 21.39 30.58 8.46
CA PHE A 10 21.07 29.15 8.48
C PHE A 10 19.55 29.02 8.23
N TYR A 11 19.17 28.69 6.99
CA TYR A 11 17.84 28.19 6.71
C TYR A 11 17.72 26.80 7.34
N PHE A 12 17.14 26.73 8.53
CA PHE A 12 16.62 25.48 9.05
C PHE A 12 15.42 25.09 8.16
N LEU A 13 15.65 24.22 7.18
CA LEU A 13 14.57 23.44 6.60
C LEU A 13 13.99 22.61 7.74
N VAL A 14 12.79 22.99 8.20
CA VAL A 14 12.02 22.18 9.14
C VAL A 14 11.53 20.96 8.36
N SER A 15 12.34 19.91 8.35
CA SER A 15 11.89 18.59 7.95
C SER A 15 10.87 18.14 9.00
N PHE A 16 9.58 18.20 8.68
CA PHE A 16 8.56 17.56 9.50
C PHE A 16 8.79 16.05 9.46
N LEU A 17 9.58 15.54 10.41
CA LEU A 17 9.71 14.12 10.69
C LEU A 17 8.40 13.67 11.33
N ASN A 18 7.42 13.27 10.52
CA ASN A 18 6.29 12.51 11.03
C ASN A 18 6.82 11.17 11.56
N ALA A 19 6.56 10.87 12.83
CA ALA A 19 6.85 9.55 13.37
C ALA A 19 5.95 8.51 12.70
N GLN A 20 6.49 7.30 12.50
CA GLN A 20 5.71 6.16 12.03
C GLN A 20 4.72 5.76 13.12
N ASP A 21 3.43 5.67 12.77
CA ASP A 21 2.40 5.18 13.69
C ASP A 21 1.88 3.83 13.20
N TYR A 22 2.28 2.75 13.89
CA TYR A 22 1.80 1.41 13.58
C TYR A 22 0.62 1.06 14.47
N SER A 23 -0.56 1.07 13.87
CA SER A 23 -1.80 0.55 14.46
C SER A 23 -2.56 -0.27 13.41
N THR A 24 -3.55 -1.06 13.84
CA THR A 24 -4.43 -1.78 12.90
C THR A 24 -5.36 -0.85 12.13
N HIS A 25 -5.42 0.44 12.49
CA HIS A 25 -6.23 1.46 11.83
C HIS A 25 -5.39 2.43 11.00
N THR A 26 -4.09 2.16 10.85
CA THR A 26 -3.16 3.05 10.15
C THR A 26 -2.44 2.28 9.05
N LEU A 27 -2.35 2.87 7.85
CA LEU A 27 -1.33 2.51 6.87
C LEU A 27 -0.21 3.52 6.90
N VAL A 28 1.03 3.07 6.69
CA VAL A 28 2.20 3.95 6.62
C VAL A 28 2.75 3.90 5.20
N ILE A 29 2.69 5.01 4.48
CA ILE A 29 3.28 5.13 3.15
C ILE A 29 4.63 5.83 3.28
N LYS A 30 5.66 5.25 2.64
CA LYS A 30 7.03 5.78 2.66
C LYS A 30 7.56 5.98 1.25
N GLN A 31 8.10 7.17 0.99
CA GLN A 31 8.83 7.51 -0.23
C GLN A 31 10.11 8.29 0.14
N GLY A 32 11.27 7.67 -0.07
CA GLY A 32 12.54 8.21 0.44
C GLY A 32 12.49 8.46 1.95
N ASN A 33 12.71 9.71 2.37
CA ASN A 33 12.65 10.13 3.77
C ASN A 33 11.26 10.62 4.22
N GLN A 34 10.28 10.64 3.31
CA GLN A 34 8.91 11.08 3.61
C GLN A 34 8.06 9.94 4.15
N ILE A 35 7.23 10.26 5.13
CA ILE A 35 6.33 9.32 5.81
C ILE A 35 4.94 9.93 5.85
N PHE A 36 3.95 9.18 5.38
CA PHE A 36 2.54 9.54 5.36
C PHE A 36 1.76 8.50 6.16
N ASN A 37 1.20 8.89 7.30
CA ASN A 37 0.28 8.05 8.05
C ASN A 37 -1.14 8.24 7.46
N ILE A 38 -1.77 7.15 7.06
CA ILE A 38 -3.12 7.11 6.51
C ILE A 38 -4.05 6.62 7.62
N HIS A 39 -4.89 7.52 8.13
CA HIS A 39 -5.83 7.21 9.23
C HIS A 39 -7.29 7.16 8.76
N GLU A 40 -7.56 7.75 7.60
CA GLU A 40 -8.89 7.77 6.99
C GLU A 40 -9.05 6.56 6.05
N THR A 41 -10.27 6.05 5.96
CA THR A 41 -10.61 4.94 5.04
C THR A 41 -10.52 5.36 3.58
N GLU A 42 -10.63 6.65 3.27
CA GLU A 42 -10.34 7.22 1.95
C GLU A 42 -9.40 8.42 2.16
N GLN A 43 -8.22 8.41 1.54
CA GLN A 43 -7.27 9.51 1.65
C GLN A 43 -6.56 9.75 0.31
N THR A 44 -6.38 11.03 -0.03
CA THR A 44 -5.55 11.43 -1.17
C THR A 44 -4.18 11.91 -0.67
N ILE A 45 -3.11 11.41 -1.27
CA ILE A 45 -1.74 11.86 -1.02
C ILE A 45 -1.05 12.27 -2.33
N LYS A 46 0.03 13.05 -2.19
CA LYS A 46 0.88 13.45 -3.31
C LYS A 46 2.24 12.80 -3.16
N LEU A 47 2.72 12.15 -4.21
CA LEU A 47 4.02 11.52 -4.28
C LEU A 47 4.76 11.97 -5.54
N LEU A 48 6.09 11.87 -5.53
CA LEU A 48 6.86 11.89 -6.77
C LEU A 48 6.63 10.59 -7.56
N PRO A 49 6.80 10.58 -8.90
CA PRO A 49 6.70 9.38 -9.72
C PRO A 49 7.94 8.48 -9.54
N GLU A 50 8.16 8.00 -8.31
CA GLU A 50 9.28 7.19 -7.85
C GLU A 50 8.79 6.04 -6.97
N GLU A 51 9.66 5.06 -6.69
CA GLU A 51 9.35 3.94 -5.78
C GLU A 51 8.83 4.44 -4.42
N PHE A 52 7.76 3.80 -3.95
CA PHE A 52 7.26 3.98 -2.59
C PHE A 52 6.88 2.63 -1.99
N SER A 53 6.56 2.62 -0.70
CA SER A 53 6.05 1.42 -0.04
C SER A 53 4.84 1.74 0.83
N ILE A 54 3.96 0.74 0.98
CA ILE A 54 2.84 0.74 1.90
C ILE A 54 3.13 -0.28 2.99
N GLU A 55 3.11 0.16 4.23
CA GLU A 55 3.27 -0.68 5.40
C GLU A 55 1.99 -0.77 6.22
N TYR A 56 1.71 -1.96 6.73
CA TYR A 56 0.50 -2.24 7.48
C TYR A 56 0.70 -3.39 8.46
N LEU A 57 -0.14 -3.42 9.50
CA LEU A 57 -0.19 -4.52 10.45
C LEU A 57 -1.14 -5.63 9.98
N ASN A 58 -0.65 -6.87 10.00
CA ASN A 58 -1.48 -8.06 9.86
C ASN A 58 -0.94 -9.22 10.72
N LYS A 59 -1.75 -10.25 10.94
CA LYS A 59 -1.33 -11.43 11.70
C LYS A 59 -0.34 -12.26 10.86
N PRO A 60 0.62 -12.93 11.50
CA PRO A 60 1.49 -13.86 10.82
C PRO A 60 0.72 -15.05 10.26
N TYR A 61 1.16 -15.54 9.09
CA TYR A 61 0.68 -16.80 8.53
C TYR A 61 0.83 -17.94 9.55
N GLN A 62 -0.22 -18.78 9.69
CA GLN A 62 -0.20 -19.93 10.60
C GLN A 62 -0.39 -21.22 9.80
N GLU A 63 0.69 -21.68 9.16
CA GLU A 63 0.70 -22.87 8.28
C GLU A 63 0.05 -24.09 8.93
N LYS A 64 0.40 -24.42 10.18
CA LYS A 64 -0.14 -25.58 10.91
C LYS A 64 -1.65 -25.54 11.15
N LYS A 65 -2.26 -24.37 11.04
CA LYS A 65 -3.70 -24.15 11.23
C LYS A 65 -4.40 -23.74 9.92
N GLU A 66 -3.66 -23.71 8.81
CA GLU A 66 -4.16 -23.30 7.50
C GLU A 66 -4.79 -21.90 7.51
N LEU A 67 -4.33 -21.00 8.39
CA LEU A 67 -4.84 -19.62 8.46
C LEU A 67 -4.01 -18.71 7.56
N PHE A 68 -4.57 -18.39 6.40
CA PHE A 68 -3.95 -17.55 5.37
C PHE A 68 -4.30 -16.07 5.56
N TYR A 69 -3.48 -15.37 6.35
CA TYR A 69 -3.59 -13.93 6.53
C TYR A 69 -2.93 -13.18 5.36
N ALA A 70 -3.71 -12.93 4.31
CA ALA A 70 -3.33 -12.10 3.19
C ALA A 70 -4.17 -10.84 3.13
N ALA A 71 -3.55 -9.72 2.78
CA ALA A 71 -4.31 -8.56 2.34
C ALA A 71 -4.69 -8.73 0.86
N GLN A 72 -5.75 -8.07 0.42
CA GLN A 72 -6.20 -8.04 -0.96
C GLN A 72 -6.06 -6.60 -1.47
N ALA A 73 -5.44 -6.41 -2.63
CA ALA A 73 -5.17 -5.09 -3.19
C ALA A 73 -5.63 -4.98 -4.64
N LEU A 74 -6.58 -4.09 -4.89
CA LEU A 74 -6.94 -3.61 -6.22
C LEU A 74 -6.09 -2.36 -6.52
N VAL A 75 -5.44 -2.33 -7.68
CA VAL A 75 -4.67 -1.18 -8.18
C VAL A 75 -5.25 -0.76 -9.52
N THR A 76 -5.62 0.51 -9.64
CA THR A 76 -6.38 1.01 -10.79
C THR A 76 -6.05 2.48 -11.04
N ASP A 77 -6.24 2.96 -12.26
CA ASP A 77 -5.86 4.33 -12.68
C ASP A 77 -7.00 5.35 -12.57
N ARG A 78 -8.15 4.91 -12.05
CA ARG A 78 -9.34 5.72 -11.78
C ARG A 78 -9.93 5.31 -10.44
N LYS A 79 -10.78 6.15 -9.87
CA LYS A 79 -11.54 5.77 -8.67
C LYS A 79 -12.35 4.50 -8.95
N ALA A 80 -12.14 3.48 -8.15
CA ALA A 80 -12.97 2.27 -8.20
C ALA A 80 -14.40 2.64 -7.77
N ASP A 81 -15.40 2.14 -8.50
CA ASP A 81 -16.82 2.38 -8.19
C ASP A 81 -17.29 1.42 -7.08
N ILE A 82 -16.70 1.61 -5.89
CA ILE A 82 -16.93 0.77 -4.72
C ILE A 82 -17.20 1.68 -3.52
N GLU A 83 -18.27 1.40 -2.80
CA GLU A 83 -18.52 1.99 -1.48
C GLU A 83 -18.17 0.98 -0.39
N LEU A 84 -17.00 1.14 0.21
CA LEU A 84 -16.55 0.29 1.31
C LEU A 84 -17.12 0.78 2.64
N LYS A 85 -17.71 -0.14 3.42
CA LYS A 85 -18.25 0.14 4.75
C LYS A 85 -18.17 -1.08 5.65
N GLU A 86 -18.14 -0.83 6.95
CA GLU A 86 -18.19 -1.87 7.98
C GLU A 86 -19.44 -2.74 7.82
N GLY A 87 -19.29 -4.05 8.05
CA GLY A 87 -20.35 -5.06 7.95
C GLY A 87 -20.61 -5.58 6.53
N LEU A 88 -19.92 -5.06 5.51
CA LEU A 88 -20.03 -5.56 4.15
C LEU A 88 -19.25 -6.87 4.00
N SER A 89 -19.85 -7.87 3.33
CA SER A 89 -19.14 -9.10 2.98
C SER A 89 -18.12 -8.82 1.88
N ILE A 90 -16.87 -9.25 2.05
CA ILE A 90 -15.80 -9.07 1.06
C ILE A 90 -16.20 -9.70 -0.28
N GLU A 91 -16.82 -10.88 -0.24
CA GLU A 91 -17.31 -11.61 -1.42
C GLU A 91 -18.45 -10.89 -2.17
N SER A 92 -19.03 -9.83 -1.60
CA SER A 92 -20.05 -9.00 -2.24
C SER A 92 -19.49 -7.72 -2.86
N ILE A 93 -18.20 -7.45 -2.67
CA ILE A 93 -17.53 -6.25 -3.17
C ILE A 93 -16.99 -6.56 -4.56
N PRO A 94 -17.38 -5.79 -5.59
CA PRO A 94 -16.78 -5.92 -6.92
C PRO A 94 -15.25 -5.91 -6.86
N TYR A 95 -14.62 -6.70 -7.72
CA TYR A 95 -13.17 -6.91 -7.80
C TYR A 95 -12.56 -7.70 -6.64
N PHE A 96 -13.34 -8.07 -5.63
CA PHE A 96 -12.92 -8.86 -4.47
C PHE A 96 -13.76 -10.14 -4.27
N GLU A 97 -14.75 -10.36 -5.13
CA GLU A 97 -15.53 -11.60 -5.14
C GLU A 97 -14.70 -12.80 -5.63
N SER A 98 -15.14 -13.99 -5.24
CA SER A 98 -14.58 -15.27 -5.66
C SER A 98 -14.31 -15.32 -7.16
N GLY A 99 -13.07 -15.64 -7.53
CA GLY A 99 -12.63 -15.75 -8.94
C GLY A 99 -11.96 -14.49 -9.50
N THR A 100 -11.95 -13.37 -8.77
CA THR A 100 -11.26 -12.13 -9.19
C THR A 100 -9.80 -12.04 -8.76
N GLY A 101 -9.34 -12.96 -7.91
CA GLY A 101 -7.96 -12.95 -7.41
C GLY A 101 -6.94 -13.35 -8.48
N PHE A 102 -5.95 -12.50 -8.73
CA PHE A 102 -4.87 -12.81 -9.68
C PHE A 102 -3.90 -13.86 -9.15
N ALA A 103 -3.75 -14.92 -9.94
CA ALA A 103 -2.66 -15.87 -9.78
C ALA A 103 -1.32 -15.13 -9.92
N SER A 104 -0.30 -15.60 -9.20
CA SER A 104 1.06 -15.08 -9.42
C SER A 104 1.52 -15.63 -10.75
N GLU A 105 1.77 -14.76 -11.72
CA GLU A 105 2.48 -15.20 -12.92
C GLU A 105 3.93 -15.53 -12.55
N ASN A 106 4.49 -16.56 -13.19
CA ASN A 106 5.86 -17.03 -12.94
C ASN A 106 6.93 -15.94 -13.17
N ASN A 107 6.58 -14.87 -13.88
CA ASN A 107 7.44 -13.72 -14.19
C ASN A 107 6.99 -12.41 -13.52
N GLN A 108 5.94 -12.41 -12.69
CA GLN A 108 5.48 -11.18 -12.06
C GLN A 108 6.53 -10.68 -11.06
N VAL A 109 7.13 -9.54 -11.38
CA VAL A 109 8.06 -8.87 -10.46
C VAL A 109 7.23 -8.29 -9.30
N VAL A 110 7.58 -8.72 -8.09
CA VAL A 110 6.92 -8.42 -6.80
C VAL A 110 6.60 -6.92 -6.58
N TYR A 111 7.24 -6.03 -7.34
CA TYR A 111 7.13 -4.58 -7.23
C TYR A 111 6.19 -3.90 -8.24
N TYR A 112 5.59 -4.66 -9.16
CA TYR A 112 4.70 -4.17 -10.22
C TYR A 112 3.34 -4.88 -10.13
N PRO A 113 2.39 -4.35 -9.33
CA PRO A 113 1.03 -4.87 -9.33
C PRO A 113 0.36 -4.78 -10.69
N PHE A 114 -0.59 -5.69 -10.94
CA PHE A 114 -1.49 -5.54 -12.08
C PHE A 114 -2.31 -4.25 -11.92
N LEU A 115 -2.23 -3.38 -12.92
CA LEU A 115 -3.22 -2.32 -13.09
C LEU A 115 -4.48 -2.96 -13.68
N SER A 116 -5.57 -3.01 -12.92
CA SER A 116 -6.74 -3.80 -13.30
C SER A 116 -8.08 -3.14 -13.01
N PHE A 117 -9.09 -3.61 -13.75
CA PHE A 117 -10.52 -3.37 -13.51
C PHE A 117 -11.31 -4.67 -13.39
N ASP A 118 -10.62 -5.80 -13.22
CA ASP A 118 -11.23 -7.12 -13.23
C ASP A 118 -11.03 -7.86 -11.90
N GLY A 119 -10.15 -7.36 -11.03
CA GLY A 119 -9.85 -8.05 -9.79
C GLY A 119 -8.70 -7.50 -8.97
N HIS A 120 -8.35 -8.26 -7.94
CA HIS A 120 -7.35 -7.89 -6.94
C HIS A 120 -6.17 -8.86 -6.95
N GLN A 121 -5.08 -8.45 -6.30
CA GLN A 121 -3.97 -9.35 -5.98
C GLN A 121 -3.86 -9.58 -4.49
N TYR A 122 -3.46 -10.81 -4.13
CA TYR A 122 -3.14 -11.14 -2.75
C TYR A 122 -1.77 -10.58 -2.36
N LEU A 123 -1.64 -10.12 -1.13
CA LEU A 123 -0.42 -9.66 -0.48
C LEU A 123 -0.18 -10.53 0.75
N PHE A 124 0.77 -11.45 0.66
CA PHE A 124 1.02 -12.45 1.69
C PHE A 124 2.51 -12.60 1.99
N TYR A 125 2.81 -13.13 3.18
CA TYR A 125 4.15 -13.55 3.58
C TYR A 125 4.03 -14.90 4.29
N VAL A 126 4.49 -15.96 3.63
CA VAL A 126 4.63 -17.29 4.22
C VAL A 126 6.08 -17.48 4.68
N SER A 127 7.02 -17.15 3.81
CA SER A 127 8.46 -17.18 4.10
C SER A 127 9.23 -16.22 3.18
N ASN A 128 10.53 -16.07 3.39
CA ASN A 128 11.38 -15.30 2.47
C ASN A 128 11.41 -15.85 1.03
N LYS A 129 11.05 -17.12 0.83
CA LYS A 129 10.99 -17.77 -0.49
C LYS A 129 9.59 -17.71 -1.12
N GLU A 130 8.57 -17.44 -0.32
CA GLU A 130 7.17 -17.49 -0.71
C GLU A 130 6.44 -16.31 -0.08
N LYS A 131 6.41 -15.21 -0.83
CA LYS A 131 5.86 -13.92 -0.38
C LYS A 131 5.53 -13.01 -1.57
N ARG A 132 4.65 -12.06 -1.32
CA ARG A 132 4.38 -10.88 -2.18
C ARG A 132 4.59 -9.55 -1.45
N VAL A 133 4.86 -9.60 -0.15
CA VAL A 133 5.27 -8.46 0.68
C VAL A 133 6.44 -8.86 1.56
N ASP A 134 7.24 -7.91 2.01
CA ASP A 134 8.29 -8.15 2.99
C ASP A 134 7.74 -8.06 4.42
N LYS A 135 8.32 -8.80 5.36
CA LYS A 135 8.17 -8.52 6.79
C LYS A 135 9.25 -7.52 7.21
N SER A 136 8.88 -6.27 7.50
CA SER A 136 9.82 -5.23 7.91
C SER A 136 9.99 -5.11 9.43
N GLY A 137 9.10 -5.72 10.22
CA GLY A 137 9.20 -5.71 11.67
C GLY A 137 7.99 -6.33 12.37
N THR A 138 7.79 -5.91 13.62
CA THR A 138 6.68 -6.33 14.48
C THR A 138 6.22 -5.17 15.36
N SER A 139 4.93 -5.10 15.66
CA SER A 139 4.35 -4.18 16.65
C SER A 139 3.37 -4.94 17.54
N GLY A 140 3.74 -5.15 18.80
CA GLY A 140 3.00 -6.04 19.70
C GLY A 140 2.90 -7.46 19.14
N ASN A 141 1.67 -7.96 18.97
CA ASN A 141 1.39 -9.29 18.41
C ASN A 141 1.21 -9.31 16.88
N TRP A 142 1.51 -8.19 16.21
CA TRP A 142 1.31 -8.02 14.77
C TRP A 142 2.65 -7.99 14.04
N ASP A 143 2.67 -8.54 12.83
CA ASP A 143 3.76 -8.34 11.89
C ASP A 143 3.54 -7.03 11.14
N ILE A 144 4.63 -6.31 10.86
CA ILE A 144 4.62 -5.17 9.94
C ILE A 144 4.99 -5.71 8.57
N TYR A 145 4.02 -5.70 7.65
CA TYR A 145 4.26 -6.04 6.26
C TYR A 145 4.49 -4.80 5.42
N LYS A 146 5.41 -4.90 4.46
CA LYS A 146 5.82 -3.83 3.56
C LYS A 146 5.61 -4.29 2.13
N TRP A 147 4.76 -3.57 1.42
CA TRP A 147 4.54 -3.73 -0.01
C TRP A 147 5.24 -2.60 -0.76
N THR A 148 6.31 -2.93 -1.49
CA THR A 148 7.09 -1.97 -2.27
C THR A 148 6.54 -1.90 -3.70
N LEU A 149 6.38 -0.68 -4.23
CA LEU A 149 5.75 -0.38 -5.50
C LEU A 149 6.68 0.50 -6.34
N LYS A 150 7.18 -0.04 -7.45
CA LYS A 150 8.04 0.67 -8.41
C LYS A 150 7.28 1.22 -9.62
N GLY A 151 6.11 0.64 -9.88
CA GLY A 151 5.31 0.90 -11.06
C GLY A 151 4.05 0.06 -11.06
N VAL A 152 3.53 -0.21 -12.25
CA VAL A 152 2.45 -1.17 -12.49
C VAL A 152 2.83 -2.12 -13.62
N TYR A 153 2.17 -3.27 -13.66
CA TYR A 153 2.14 -4.14 -14.82
C TYR A 153 0.90 -3.79 -15.65
N GLN A 154 1.12 -3.37 -16.90
CA GLN A 154 0.08 -2.95 -17.85
C GLN A 154 0.54 -3.26 -19.27
N TYR A 155 -0.38 -3.69 -20.15
CA TYR A 155 -0.07 -4.01 -21.56
C TYR A 155 1.05 -5.06 -21.71
N ASP A 156 1.01 -6.11 -20.89
CA ASP A 156 2.00 -7.19 -20.84
C ASP A 156 3.44 -6.74 -20.51
N ALA A 157 3.59 -5.56 -19.88
CA ALA A 157 4.89 -4.98 -19.53
C ALA A 157 4.89 -4.30 -18.16
N GLU A 158 6.08 -4.25 -17.55
CA GLU A 158 6.35 -3.42 -16.37
C GLU A 158 6.52 -1.96 -16.80
N MET A 159 5.81 -1.07 -16.11
CA MET A 159 5.84 0.36 -16.32
C MET A 159 6.17 1.07 -15.00
N ASP A 160 7.38 1.59 -14.88
CA ASP A 160 7.80 2.40 -13.73
C ASP A 160 6.92 3.63 -13.56
N TRP A 161 6.77 4.11 -12.32
CA TRP A 161 6.01 5.34 -12.04
C TRP A 161 6.51 6.56 -12.83
N SER A 162 7.82 6.63 -13.11
CA SER A 162 8.45 7.70 -13.89
C SER A 162 8.03 7.70 -15.37
N ALA A 163 7.68 6.53 -15.90
CA ALA A 163 7.19 6.34 -17.27
C ALA A 163 5.67 6.14 -17.33
N TYR A 164 4.99 6.15 -16.18
CA TYR A 164 3.55 5.93 -16.09
C TYR A 164 2.78 7.08 -16.74
N ASP A 165 1.87 6.77 -17.66
CA ASP A 165 1.18 7.79 -18.46
C ASP A 165 0.24 8.66 -17.62
N ASN A 166 -0.47 8.06 -16.67
CA ASN A 166 -1.42 8.76 -15.82
C ASN A 166 -0.70 9.55 -14.71
N THR A 167 -1.39 10.56 -14.18
CA THR A 167 -0.94 11.35 -13.02
C THR A 167 -1.51 10.84 -11.72
N GLU A 168 -2.34 9.78 -11.76
CA GLU A 168 -2.95 9.21 -10.57
C GLU A 168 -2.96 7.68 -10.60
N VAL A 169 -2.88 7.10 -9.41
CA VAL A 169 -3.18 5.69 -9.18
C VAL A 169 -4.03 5.58 -7.92
N ASN A 170 -5.02 4.70 -7.94
CA ASN A 170 -5.92 4.41 -6.85
C ASN A 170 -5.64 2.98 -6.37
N ILE A 171 -5.50 2.83 -5.05
CA ILE A 171 -5.23 1.56 -4.40
C ILE A 171 -6.34 1.31 -3.39
N VAL A 172 -7.08 0.23 -3.56
CA VAL A 172 -8.03 -0.27 -2.56
C VAL A 172 -7.40 -1.48 -1.88
N LEU A 173 -7.22 -1.39 -0.57
CA LEU A 173 -6.59 -2.43 0.25
C LEU A 173 -7.60 -2.94 1.28
N ILE A 174 -7.79 -4.26 1.32
CA ILE A 174 -8.59 -4.96 2.32
C ILE A 174 -7.68 -5.90 3.12
N ILE A 175 -7.78 -5.87 4.45
CA ILE A 175 -6.97 -6.65 5.39
C ILE A 175 -7.92 -7.33 6.37
N ASP A 176 -8.45 -8.48 6.00
CA ASP A 176 -9.28 -9.31 6.89
C ASP A 176 -8.40 -9.97 7.96
N ARG A 177 -8.39 -9.38 9.17
CA ARG A 177 -7.47 -9.79 10.24
C ARG A 177 -8.05 -10.90 11.10
N ASN A 178 -9.33 -11.23 10.95
CA ASN A 178 -9.98 -12.27 11.73
C ASN A 178 -10.45 -13.45 10.87
N LEU A 179 -10.37 -13.32 9.54
CA LEU A 179 -10.73 -14.31 8.52
C LEU A 179 -12.23 -14.65 8.53
N ASP A 180 -13.09 -13.70 8.89
CA ASP A 180 -14.55 -13.87 8.89
C ASP A 180 -15.21 -13.43 7.57
N GLY A 181 -14.45 -12.81 6.65
CA GLY A 181 -14.94 -12.34 5.36
C GLY A 181 -15.83 -11.09 5.43
N ILE A 182 -15.91 -10.41 6.57
CA ILE A 182 -16.74 -9.23 6.80
C ILE A 182 -15.85 -8.04 7.11
N LEU A 183 -16.01 -6.93 6.37
CA LEU A 183 -15.23 -5.72 6.61
C LEU A 183 -15.47 -5.16 8.02
N GLN A 184 -14.40 -5.02 8.79
CA GLN A 184 -14.42 -4.33 10.08
C GLN A 184 -13.67 -2.99 10.02
N LYS A 185 -13.85 -2.19 11.07
CA LYS A 185 -13.15 -0.91 11.21
C LYS A 185 -11.64 -1.10 11.11
N GLY A 186 -10.99 -0.30 10.26
CA GLY A 186 -9.55 -0.35 10.04
C GLY A 186 -9.07 -1.50 9.14
N GLU A 187 -9.98 -2.29 8.56
CA GLU A 187 -9.62 -3.37 7.63
C GLU A 187 -9.66 -2.95 6.17
N PHE A 188 -10.08 -1.74 5.85
CA PHE A 188 -10.14 -1.29 4.46
C PHE A 188 -9.67 0.15 4.30
N PHE A 189 -8.96 0.40 3.19
CA PHE A 189 -8.40 1.70 2.85
C PHE A 189 -8.47 1.92 1.34
N THR A 190 -8.84 3.12 0.94
CA THR A 190 -8.78 3.62 -0.43
C THR A 190 -7.80 4.77 -0.47
N ILE A 191 -6.71 4.59 -1.20
CA ILE A 191 -5.61 5.56 -1.28
C ILE A 191 -5.57 6.07 -2.71
N ARG A 192 -5.81 7.36 -2.88
CA ARG A 192 -5.57 8.04 -4.16
C ARG A 192 -4.21 8.71 -4.12
N ILE A 193 -3.31 8.28 -4.99
CA ILE A 193 -1.98 8.82 -5.12
C ILE A 193 -1.98 9.71 -6.36
N ASN A 194 -1.68 10.99 -6.17
CA ASN A 194 -1.46 11.93 -7.26
C ASN A 194 0.05 12.15 -7.44
N PHE A 195 0.58 11.74 -8.60
CA PHE A 195 1.98 11.91 -8.95
C PHE A 195 2.28 13.36 -9.35
N GLN A 196 3.31 13.94 -8.74
CA GLN A 196 3.80 15.29 -9.05
C GLN A 196 4.81 15.21 -10.20
N LYS A 197 4.34 15.35 -11.43
CA LYS A 197 5.16 15.44 -12.65
C LYS A 197 5.65 16.86 -12.92
#